data_AF-A0A5C8NNE0-F1
#
_entry.id   AF-A0A5C8NNE0-F1
#
_cell.length_a   1.000
_cell.length_b   1.000
_cell.length_c   1.000
_cell.angle_alpha   90.00
_cell.angle_beta   90.00
_cell.angle_gamma   90.00
#
_symmetry.space_group_name_H-M   'P 1'
#
loop_
_entity.id
_entity.type
_entity.pdbx_description
1 polymer ?
#
loop_
_entity_poly.entity_id
_entity_poly.type
_entity_poly.pdbx_seq_one_letter_code
_entity_poly.pdbx_strand_id
1 'polypeptide(L)'
;MSETVLLVGTRKGLFIGRSDEDRGSWTWDAPQFPMQEIYSVALDTRPGTARLLAGATSPHWGPQVFRSDDLGRTWEETKGGAIRFPEDTGAALERVWQLRPAPADQPGVVYAGTEPSAIFRSTDGGETFEIIRSLWDHPHRPHWQPGGGGQAIHTIVPHPTDADVVTVAMSTGGVYRTEDGGASWTPYNRGIGAEFIPGETPEYGQCVHKVAVDAGDPDRLYAQNHGGVFRSDDAGRSWHSIADGLPADFGFPIVAHPHRPGTVYVFPLVADIERFPPSGKPAVWRSDDAGETWRETGPGLPAEAHTAVLRDGFSSDTADPVGLYIGTRHGAVWVSNDEGGTWAEVRTNLPDVLCIRAAQV
;
A
#
# COMPACT_ATOMS: atom_id res chain seq x y z
N MET A 1 -19.90 -18.08 -10.74
CA MET A 1 -18.99 -17.27 -11.56
C MET A 1 -18.39 -16.27 -10.60
N SER A 2 -17.12 -16.42 -10.29
CA SER A 2 -16.36 -15.45 -9.49
C SER A 2 -16.07 -14.23 -10.36
N GLU A 3 -16.28 -13.02 -9.84
CA GLU A 3 -15.85 -11.78 -10.50
C GLU A 3 -14.71 -11.15 -9.70
N THR A 4 -13.89 -10.32 -10.33
CA THR A 4 -12.93 -9.48 -9.62
C THR A 4 -13.43 -8.06 -9.54
N VAL A 5 -13.50 -7.50 -8.33
CA VAL A 5 -13.74 -6.07 -8.11
C VAL A 5 -12.40 -5.37 -8.04
N LEU A 6 -12.24 -4.31 -8.84
CA LEU A 6 -11.05 -3.47 -8.89
C LEU A 6 -11.40 -2.03 -8.47
N LEU A 7 -10.84 -1.60 -7.35
CA LEU A 7 -10.98 -0.25 -6.81
C LEU A 7 -9.78 0.58 -7.25
N VAL A 8 -10.02 1.72 -7.89
CA VAL A 8 -9.00 2.65 -8.37
C VAL A 8 -9.24 4.03 -7.78
N GLY A 9 -8.49 4.34 -6.72
CA GLY A 9 -8.53 5.64 -6.08
C GLY A 9 -7.66 6.65 -6.83
N THR A 10 -8.21 7.83 -7.12
CA THR A 10 -7.53 8.87 -7.89
C THR A 10 -7.57 10.21 -7.17
N ARG A 11 -6.87 11.22 -7.70
CA ARG A 11 -6.98 12.61 -7.24
C ARG A 11 -8.38 13.23 -7.41
N LYS A 12 -9.28 12.60 -8.19
CA LYS A 12 -10.64 13.14 -8.43
C LYS A 12 -11.70 12.04 -8.41
N GLY A 13 -11.67 11.22 -7.38
CA GLY A 13 -12.71 10.22 -7.10
C GLY A 13 -12.23 8.78 -7.23
N LEU A 14 -13.16 7.88 -6.91
CA LEU A 14 -12.99 6.43 -6.92
C LEU A 14 -13.66 5.86 -8.17
N PHE A 15 -12.94 5.02 -8.90
CA PHE A 15 -13.45 4.27 -10.03
C PHE A 15 -13.49 2.78 -9.65
N ILE A 16 -14.59 2.12 -9.98
CA ILE A 16 -14.82 0.71 -9.62
C ILE A 16 -15.02 -0.07 -10.92
N GLY A 17 -14.14 -1.04 -11.15
CA GLY A 17 -14.19 -1.98 -12.26
C GLY A 17 -14.66 -3.36 -11.77
N ARG A 18 -15.42 -4.07 -12.61
CA ARG A 18 -15.79 -5.48 -12.39
C ARG A 18 -15.45 -6.32 -13.61
N SER A 19 -14.76 -7.42 -13.37
CA SER A 19 -14.29 -8.30 -14.43
C SER A 19 -15.28 -9.41 -14.77
N ASP A 20 -15.10 -10.02 -15.95
CA ASP A 20 -15.53 -11.40 -16.17
C ASP A 20 -14.66 -12.39 -15.36
N GLU A 21 -15.00 -13.68 -15.44
CA GLU A 21 -14.36 -14.75 -14.65
C GLU A 21 -12.85 -14.87 -14.93
N ASP A 22 -12.45 -14.65 -16.19
CA ASP A 22 -11.06 -14.76 -16.64
C ASP A 22 -10.25 -13.46 -16.47
N ARG A 23 -10.88 -12.38 -15.97
CA ARG A 23 -10.31 -11.02 -15.88
C ARG A 23 -9.89 -10.43 -17.23
N GLY A 24 -10.48 -10.91 -18.31
CA GLY A 24 -10.20 -10.49 -19.69
C GLY A 24 -10.99 -9.27 -20.14
N SER A 25 -12.19 -9.06 -19.59
CA SER A 25 -13.01 -7.87 -19.87
C SER A 25 -13.50 -7.20 -18.59
N TRP A 26 -13.69 -5.88 -18.65
CA TRP A 26 -13.99 -5.04 -17.50
C TRP A 26 -15.16 -4.09 -17.77
N THR A 27 -16.12 -4.07 -16.87
CA THR A 27 -17.18 -3.06 -16.81
C THR A 27 -16.85 -2.05 -15.73
N TRP A 28 -17.24 -0.79 -15.92
CA TRP A 28 -16.87 0.31 -15.02
C TRP A 28 -18.09 1.10 -14.58
N ASP A 29 -18.20 1.35 -13.28
CA ASP A 29 -19.26 2.18 -12.70
C ASP A 29 -19.04 3.67 -13.01
N ALA A 30 -20.09 4.46 -12.75
CA ALA A 30 -19.93 5.92 -12.67
C ALA A 30 -18.94 6.27 -11.53
N PRO A 31 -18.11 7.33 -11.69
CA PRO A 31 -17.15 7.72 -10.67
C PRO A 31 -17.83 8.07 -9.34
N GLN A 32 -17.30 7.53 -8.25
CA GLN A 32 -17.73 7.83 -6.88
C GLN A 32 -16.87 8.96 -6.30
N PHE A 33 -17.42 9.72 -5.35
CA PHE A 33 -16.72 10.81 -4.65
C PHE A 33 -16.06 11.84 -5.60
N PRO A 34 -16.82 12.46 -6.54
CA PRO A 34 -16.26 13.41 -7.48
C PRO A 34 -15.56 14.56 -6.75
N MET A 35 -14.38 14.95 -7.26
CA MET A 35 -13.52 16.00 -6.69
C MET A 35 -12.95 15.71 -5.30
N GLN A 36 -13.03 14.47 -4.81
CA GLN A 36 -12.32 14.04 -3.60
C GLN A 36 -11.08 13.23 -3.97
N GLU A 37 -9.98 13.42 -3.24
CA GLU A 37 -8.78 12.61 -3.40
C GLU A 37 -8.95 11.28 -2.66
N ILE A 38 -8.78 10.16 -3.35
CA ILE A 38 -8.94 8.82 -2.77
C ILE A 38 -7.56 8.20 -2.58
N TYR A 39 -7.03 8.31 -1.38
CA TYR A 39 -5.67 7.87 -1.05
C TYR A 39 -5.59 6.44 -0.53
N SER A 40 -6.69 5.93 0.01
CA SER A 40 -6.76 4.57 0.50
C SER A 40 -8.09 3.95 0.15
N VAL A 41 -8.03 2.70 -0.27
CA VAL A 41 -9.18 1.81 -0.39
C VAL A 41 -8.84 0.49 0.28
N ALA A 42 -9.82 -0.11 0.92
CA ALA A 42 -9.73 -1.44 1.49
C ALA A 42 -10.92 -2.25 1.04
N LEU A 43 -10.68 -3.55 0.87
CA LEU A 43 -11.69 -4.54 0.55
C LEU A 43 -11.54 -5.65 1.58
N ASP A 44 -12.58 -5.84 2.37
CA ASP A 44 -12.67 -6.88 3.39
C ASP A 44 -13.48 -8.06 2.84
N THR A 45 -12.75 -9.11 2.41
CA THR A 45 -13.28 -10.39 1.93
C THR A 45 -13.31 -11.47 3.01
N ARG A 46 -13.13 -11.13 4.29
CA ARG A 46 -13.21 -12.13 5.36
C ARG A 46 -14.57 -12.85 5.29
N PRO A 47 -14.64 -14.17 5.56
CA PRO A 47 -15.88 -14.92 5.46
C PRO A 47 -17.06 -14.24 6.18
N GLY A 48 -18.17 -14.03 5.47
CA GLY A 48 -19.34 -13.33 6.00
C GLY A 48 -19.26 -11.81 6.00
N THR A 49 -18.19 -11.22 5.48
CA THR A 49 -17.99 -9.77 5.32
C THR A 49 -17.76 -9.45 3.84
N ALA A 50 -18.49 -8.46 3.32
CA ALA A 50 -18.29 -7.89 1.99
C ALA A 50 -18.30 -6.37 2.11
N ARG A 51 -17.26 -5.84 2.76
CA ARG A 51 -17.17 -4.41 3.09
C ARG A 51 -16.04 -3.75 2.35
N LEU A 52 -16.33 -2.62 1.71
CA LEU A 52 -15.33 -1.71 1.18
C LEU A 52 -15.19 -0.51 2.11
N LEU A 53 -13.97 0.00 2.25
CA LEU A 53 -13.69 1.28 2.89
C LEU A 53 -12.92 2.17 1.92
N ALA A 54 -13.20 3.48 1.94
CA ALA A 54 -12.50 4.47 1.14
C ALA A 54 -12.12 5.68 2.01
N GLY A 55 -10.83 5.98 2.09
CA GLY A 55 -10.31 7.21 2.66
C GLY A 55 -10.34 8.31 1.60
N ALA A 56 -11.30 9.23 1.73
CA ALA A 56 -11.57 10.27 0.77
C ALA A 56 -11.33 11.66 1.37
N THR A 57 -10.61 12.51 0.66
CA THR A 57 -10.26 13.87 1.11
C THR A 57 -10.95 14.91 0.25
N SER A 58 -11.91 15.61 0.83
CA SER A 58 -12.58 16.73 0.20
C SER A 58 -11.77 18.01 0.37
N PRO A 59 -11.58 18.83 -0.68
CA PRO A 59 -10.97 20.15 -0.54
C PRO A 59 -11.83 21.12 0.28
N HIS A 60 -13.12 20.82 0.48
CA HIS A 60 -14.05 21.66 1.24
C HIS A 60 -14.29 21.15 2.66
N TRP A 61 -14.40 19.84 2.83
CA TRP A 61 -14.83 19.22 4.10
C TRP A 61 -13.72 18.43 4.81
N GLY A 62 -12.54 18.33 4.21
CA GLY A 62 -11.42 17.58 4.76
C GLY A 62 -11.53 16.06 4.55
N PRO A 63 -10.67 15.28 5.22
CA PRO A 63 -10.60 13.83 5.11
C PRO A 63 -11.72 13.11 5.88
N GLN A 64 -12.23 12.04 5.28
CA GLN A 64 -13.26 11.16 5.84
C GLN A 64 -12.99 9.70 5.42
N VAL A 65 -13.63 8.75 6.12
CA VAL A 65 -13.74 7.36 5.67
C VAL A 65 -15.20 7.07 5.32
N PHE A 66 -15.42 6.54 4.13
CA PHE A 66 -16.70 6.02 3.67
C PHE A 66 -16.68 4.50 3.68
N ARG A 67 -17.84 3.88 3.85
CA ARG A 67 -17.99 2.43 3.75
C ARG A 67 -19.06 2.03 2.74
N SER A 68 -18.94 0.83 2.22
CA SER A 68 -19.96 0.18 1.39
C SER A 68 -20.07 -1.28 1.79
N ASP A 69 -21.29 -1.76 1.99
CA ASP A 69 -21.59 -3.16 2.32
C ASP A 69 -22.26 -3.91 1.14
N ASP A 70 -22.21 -3.31 -0.05
CA ASP A 70 -22.80 -3.84 -1.29
C ASP A 70 -21.82 -3.77 -2.48
N LEU A 71 -20.52 -3.93 -2.18
CA LEU A 71 -19.42 -3.93 -3.14
C LEU A 71 -19.33 -2.64 -3.97
N GLY A 72 -19.55 -1.49 -3.31
CA GLY A 72 -19.33 -0.16 -3.84
C GLY A 72 -20.50 0.41 -4.63
N ARG A 73 -21.67 -0.24 -4.61
CA ARG A 73 -22.88 0.27 -5.30
C ARG A 73 -23.49 1.44 -4.54
N THR A 74 -23.46 1.40 -3.21
CA THR A 74 -23.84 2.51 -2.33
C THR A 74 -22.77 2.74 -1.28
N TRP A 75 -22.65 4.00 -0.85
CA TRP A 75 -21.65 4.44 0.13
C TRP A 75 -22.30 5.23 1.25
N GLU A 76 -21.87 4.94 2.48
CA GLU A 76 -22.32 5.63 3.69
C GLU A 76 -21.12 6.29 4.38
N GLU A 77 -21.35 7.46 4.96
CA GLU A 77 -20.39 8.08 5.88
C GLU A 77 -20.29 7.22 7.15
N THR A 78 -19.07 7.02 7.61
CA THR A 78 -18.83 6.39 8.92
C THR A 78 -19.25 7.32 10.06
N LYS A 79 -19.61 6.76 11.21
CA LYS A 79 -20.10 7.53 12.34
C LYS A 79 -19.04 8.54 12.80
N GLY A 80 -19.33 9.83 12.64
CA GLY A 80 -18.41 10.91 13.02
C GLY A 80 -17.24 11.12 12.05
N GLY A 81 -17.27 10.59 10.83
CA GLY A 81 -16.16 10.71 9.87
C GLY A 81 -14.98 9.75 10.14
N ALA A 82 -15.21 8.74 11.00
CA ALA A 82 -14.31 7.65 11.41
C ALA A 82 -13.07 8.05 12.21
N ILE A 83 -12.18 8.86 11.64
CA ILE A 83 -10.84 9.10 12.19
C ILE A 83 -10.76 10.55 12.67
N ARG A 84 -10.51 10.71 13.97
CA ARG A 84 -10.28 12.02 14.60
C ARG A 84 -9.11 11.93 15.56
N PHE A 85 -8.18 12.86 15.43
CA PHE A 85 -7.13 13.04 16.42
C PHE A 85 -7.75 13.54 17.73
N PRO A 86 -7.39 12.95 18.88
CA PRO A 86 -7.81 13.48 20.18
C PRO A 86 -7.33 14.91 20.40
N GLU A 87 -8.13 15.74 21.08
CA GLU A 87 -7.86 17.18 21.26
C GLU A 87 -6.50 17.46 21.91
N ASP A 88 -6.06 16.60 22.84
CA ASP A 88 -4.78 16.73 23.55
C ASP A 88 -3.55 16.57 22.65
N THR A 89 -3.73 15.98 21.45
CA THR A 89 -2.65 15.83 20.48
C THR A 89 -2.31 17.13 19.76
N GLY A 90 -3.25 18.10 19.73
CA GLY A 90 -3.13 19.32 18.93
C GLY A 90 -3.02 19.08 17.42
N ALA A 91 -3.24 17.87 16.94
CA ALA A 91 -3.12 17.48 15.55
C ALA A 91 -4.50 17.40 14.88
N ALA A 92 -4.52 17.55 13.55
CA ALA A 92 -5.70 17.33 12.73
C ALA A 92 -5.35 16.30 11.65
N LEU A 93 -6.34 15.49 11.27
CA LEU A 93 -6.18 14.55 10.17
C LEU A 93 -6.05 15.34 8.87
N GLU A 94 -4.96 15.10 8.13
CA GLU A 94 -4.79 15.61 6.78
C GLU A 94 -5.25 14.58 5.75
N ARG A 95 -4.93 13.30 5.99
CA ARG A 95 -5.17 12.23 5.03
C ARG A 95 -5.13 10.84 5.65
N VAL A 96 -5.97 9.94 5.14
CA VAL A 96 -5.93 8.50 5.43
C VAL A 96 -5.11 7.81 4.34
N TRP A 97 -3.88 7.46 4.67
CA TRP A 97 -2.90 6.89 3.74
C TRP A 97 -3.08 5.41 3.51
N GLN A 98 -3.62 4.68 4.47
CA GLN A 98 -3.97 3.28 4.29
C GLN A 98 -5.10 2.87 5.20
N LEU A 99 -5.95 1.99 4.69
CA LEU A 99 -6.93 1.22 5.45
C LEU A 99 -6.59 -0.26 5.26
N ARG A 100 -6.48 -1.01 6.35
CA ARG A 100 -6.06 -2.41 6.31
C ARG A 100 -6.90 -3.26 7.26
N PRO A 101 -7.85 -4.06 6.73
CA PRO A 101 -8.51 -5.09 7.52
C PRO A 101 -7.48 -6.04 8.13
N ALA A 102 -7.68 -6.42 9.38
CA ALA A 102 -6.88 -7.45 10.03
C ALA A 102 -7.19 -8.85 9.44
N PRO A 103 -6.41 -9.89 9.77
CA PRO A 103 -6.70 -11.26 9.34
C PRO A 103 -8.06 -11.77 9.84
N ALA A 104 -8.45 -12.94 9.33
CA ALA A 104 -9.79 -13.50 9.52
C ALA A 104 -10.15 -13.83 10.99
N ASP A 105 -9.15 -14.07 11.83
CA ASP A 105 -9.30 -14.34 13.26
C ASP A 105 -9.58 -13.09 14.11
N GLN A 106 -9.49 -11.90 13.52
CA GLN A 106 -9.75 -10.61 14.14
C GLN A 106 -10.91 -9.87 13.44
N PRO A 107 -12.13 -10.44 13.42
CA PRO A 107 -13.27 -9.86 12.72
C PRO A 107 -13.57 -8.44 13.21
N GLY A 108 -13.96 -7.55 12.29
CA GLY A 108 -14.23 -6.15 12.61
C GLY A 108 -12.99 -5.30 12.86
N VAL A 109 -11.81 -5.88 13.04
CA VAL A 109 -10.58 -5.10 13.20
C VAL A 109 -10.13 -4.53 11.86
N VAL A 110 -9.92 -3.21 11.82
CA VAL A 110 -9.35 -2.47 10.70
C VAL A 110 -8.35 -1.47 11.24
N TYR A 111 -7.14 -1.47 10.68
CA TYR A 111 -6.14 -0.45 10.99
C TYR A 111 -6.19 0.68 9.97
N ALA A 112 -5.88 1.90 10.42
CA ALA A 112 -5.71 3.04 9.55
C ALA A 112 -4.38 3.76 9.80
N GLY A 113 -3.66 4.05 8.73
CA GLY A 113 -2.43 4.83 8.75
C GLY A 113 -2.72 6.23 8.22
N THR A 114 -2.21 7.26 8.90
CA THR A 114 -2.59 8.65 8.62
C THR A 114 -1.41 9.57 8.37
N GLU A 115 -1.74 10.76 7.90
CA GLU A 115 -0.94 11.98 7.95
C GLU A 115 -1.65 12.97 8.87
N PRO A 116 -0.96 13.51 9.91
CA PRO A 116 0.41 13.18 10.32
C PRO A 116 0.57 11.71 10.76
N SER A 117 1.82 11.21 10.79
CA SER A 117 2.16 9.82 11.12
C SER A 117 1.53 9.36 12.43
N ALA A 118 0.44 8.60 12.31
CA ALA A 118 -0.24 7.92 13.41
C ALA A 118 -0.90 6.64 12.88
N ILE A 119 -1.12 5.70 13.80
CA ILE A 119 -1.90 4.49 13.53
C ILE A 119 -3.15 4.51 14.40
N PHE A 120 -4.27 4.21 13.77
CA PHE A 120 -5.55 4.04 14.42
C PHE A 120 -6.04 2.60 14.26
N ARG A 121 -6.88 2.16 15.19
CA ARG A 121 -7.50 0.84 15.18
C ARG A 121 -9.00 0.98 15.37
N SER A 122 -9.75 0.30 14.50
CA SER A 122 -11.17 0.05 14.62
C SER A 122 -11.40 -1.38 15.11
N THR A 123 -12.51 -1.62 15.80
CA THR A 123 -13.00 -2.96 16.17
C THR A 123 -14.43 -3.23 15.68
N ASP A 124 -15.01 -2.27 14.94
CA ASP A 124 -16.40 -2.28 14.49
C ASP A 124 -16.53 -2.27 12.96
N GLY A 125 -15.50 -2.77 12.26
CA GLY A 125 -15.49 -2.88 10.81
C GLY A 125 -15.18 -1.55 10.11
N GLY A 126 -14.47 -0.63 10.78
CA GLY A 126 -14.09 0.67 10.25
C GLY A 126 -15.15 1.77 10.43
N GLU A 127 -16.12 1.62 11.34
CA GLU A 127 -17.09 2.70 11.63
C GLU A 127 -16.47 3.78 12.54
N THR A 128 -15.69 3.35 13.53
CA THR A 128 -14.99 4.23 14.47
C THR A 128 -13.55 3.78 14.63
N PHE A 129 -12.66 4.74 14.90
CA PHE A 129 -11.23 4.49 15.02
C PHE A 129 -10.66 5.18 16.27
N GLU A 130 -9.86 4.43 17.02
CA GLU A 130 -9.12 4.91 18.18
C GLU A 130 -7.64 4.99 17.85
N ILE A 131 -6.97 6.07 18.28
CA ILE A 131 -5.54 6.23 18.08
C ILE A 131 -4.76 5.26 18.97
N ILE A 132 -3.72 4.62 18.42
CA ILE A 132 -2.77 3.82 19.20
C ILE A 132 -1.74 4.77 19.79
N ARG A 133 -1.94 5.14 21.07
CA ARG A 133 -1.14 6.14 21.79
C ARG A 133 0.33 5.76 21.93
N SER A 134 0.64 4.47 22.09
CA SER A 134 2.03 3.99 22.25
C SER A 134 2.96 4.40 21.10
N LEU A 135 2.46 4.42 19.86
CA LEU A 135 3.24 4.90 18.71
C LEU A 135 3.20 6.43 18.58
N TRP A 136 2.07 7.05 18.89
CA TRP A 136 1.91 8.52 18.85
C TRP A 136 2.79 9.23 19.89
N ASP A 137 2.92 8.64 21.08
CA ASP A 137 3.72 9.16 22.19
C ASP A 137 5.16 8.60 22.15
N HIS A 138 5.53 7.88 21.09
CA HIS A 138 6.86 7.28 20.97
C HIS A 138 7.98 8.33 21.00
N PRO A 139 9.10 8.12 21.74
CA PRO A 139 10.18 9.11 21.87
C PRO A 139 10.82 9.56 20.56
N HIS A 140 10.77 8.72 19.53
CA HIS A 140 11.30 9.07 18.20
C HIS A 140 10.38 9.98 17.40
N ARG A 141 9.07 10.00 17.69
CA ARG A 141 8.08 10.74 16.87
C ARG A 141 8.42 12.21 16.68
N PRO A 142 8.82 12.98 17.71
CA PRO A 142 9.19 14.39 17.54
C PRO A 142 10.36 14.63 16.56
N HIS A 143 11.14 13.59 16.23
CA HIS A 143 12.30 13.64 15.35
C HIS A 143 12.01 13.08 13.95
N TRP A 144 10.85 12.46 13.72
CA TRP A 144 10.45 12.07 12.38
C TRP A 144 10.18 13.33 11.56
N GLN A 145 10.67 13.35 10.32
CA GLN A 145 10.52 14.49 9.43
C GLN A 145 9.60 14.10 8.25
N PRO A 146 8.86 15.06 7.66
CA PRO A 146 8.11 14.76 6.46
C PRO A 146 9.05 14.44 5.29
N GLY A 147 8.72 13.41 4.52
CA GLY A 147 9.30 13.22 3.19
C GLY A 147 8.60 14.10 2.16
N GLY A 148 9.07 14.09 0.90
CA GLY A 148 8.44 14.87 -0.18
C GLY A 148 7.00 14.50 -0.53
N GLY A 149 6.45 13.43 0.08
CA GLY A 149 5.07 13.00 -0.06
C GLY A 149 4.17 13.30 1.14
N GLY A 150 4.69 13.92 2.21
CA GLY A 150 3.98 14.05 3.50
C GLY A 150 4.58 13.17 4.60
N GLN A 151 4.27 13.45 5.86
CA GLN A 151 4.67 12.62 7.01
C GLN A 151 3.57 11.61 7.32
N ALA A 152 3.71 10.39 6.81
CA ALA A 152 2.62 9.41 6.83
C ALA A 152 3.06 7.99 7.20
N ILE A 153 2.21 7.31 7.98
CA ILE A 153 2.19 5.85 8.05
C ILE A 153 1.33 5.34 6.89
N HIS A 154 1.98 4.73 5.90
CA HIS A 154 1.34 4.31 4.64
C HIS A 154 1.36 2.79 4.44
N THR A 155 2.07 2.06 5.30
CA THR A 155 2.09 0.60 5.28
C THR A 155 1.80 0.07 6.66
N ILE A 156 0.82 -0.84 6.73
CA ILE A 156 0.38 -1.55 7.91
C ILE A 156 0.23 -3.02 7.51
N VAL A 157 0.92 -3.87 8.26
CA VAL A 157 1.05 -5.28 8.00
C VAL A 157 0.77 -6.02 9.31
N PRO A 158 -0.50 -6.36 9.58
CA PRO A 158 -0.84 -7.29 10.65
C PRO A 158 -0.25 -8.67 10.34
N HIS A 159 0.31 -9.33 11.35
CA HIS A 159 0.80 -10.69 11.20
C HIS A 159 -0.38 -11.66 10.96
N PRO A 160 -0.27 -12.62 10.03
CA PRO A 160 -1.42 -13.41 9.57
C PRO A 160 -1.99 -14.37 10.63
N THR A 161 -1.21 -14.72 11.66
CA THR A 161 -1.59 -15.71 12.69
C THR A 161 -1.30 -15.26 14.12
N ASP A 162 -0.85 -14.01 14.31
CA ASP A 162 -0.54 -13.46 15.64
C ASP A 162 -1.11 -12.05 15.74
N ALA A 163 -2.14 -11.89 16.56
CA ALA A 163 -2.84 -10.62 16.72
C ALA A 163 -2.01 -9.56 17.45
N ASP A 164 -0.97 -9.96 18.19
CA ASP A 164 -0.13 -9.04 18.95
C ASP A 164 0.97 -8.40 18.08
N VAL A 165 1.13 -8.91 16.86
CA VAL A 165 2.20 -8.51 15.96
C VAL A 165 1.67 -7.69 14.78
N VAL A 166 2.16 -6.45 14.68
CA VAL A 166 1.86 -5.54 13.57
C VAL A 166 3.12 -4.79 13.18
N THR A 167 3.46 -4.83 11.90
CA THR A 167 4.53 -4.01 11.31
C THR A 167 3.93 -2.80 10.62
N VAL A 168 4.52 -1.62 10.83
CA VAL A 168 4.20 -0.40 10.10
C VAL A 168 5.43 0.17 9.42
N ALA A 169 5.24 0.88 8.30
CA ALA A 169 6.28 1.67 7.68
C ALA A 169 5.80 3.07 7.32
N MET A 170 6.72 4.02 7.39
CA MET A 170 6.46 5.44 7.20
C MET A 170 7.55 6.14 6.38
N SER A 171 7.15 7.21 5.69
CA SER A 171 8.03 8.10 4.93
C SER A 171 7.97 9.52 5.55
N THR A 172 8.95 10.00 6.31
CA THR A 172 10.11 9.29 6.86
C THR A 172 9.88 8.87 8.32
N GLY A 173 10.72 7.96 8.80
CA GLY A 173 10.70 7.42 10.16
C GLY A 173 11.18 5.97 10.17
N GLY A 174 10.88 5.22 9.11
CA GLY A 174 11.32 3.84 8.91
C GLY A 174 10.22 2.81 9.16
N VAL A 175 10.65 1.58 9.48
CA VAL A 175 9.82 0.45 9.90
C VAL A 175 9.77 0.41 11.42
N TYR A 176 8.56 0.26 11.97
CA TYR A 176 8.33 -0.01 13.37
C TYR A 176 7.48 -1.27 13.51
N ARG A 177 7.70 -2.06 14.55
CA ARG A 177 6.93 -3.27 14.82
C ARG A 177 6.53 -3.33 16.28
N THR A 178 5.27 -3.70 16.53
CA THR A 178 4.80 -4.18 17.82
C THR A 178 4.85 -5.69 17.83
N GLU A 179 5.18 -6.26 18.98
CA GLU A 179 5.09 -7.70 19.29
C GLU A 179 4.24 -7.93 20.57
N ASP A 180 3.53 -6.90 21.05
CA ASP A 180 2.77 -6.89 22.31
C ASP A 180 1.36 -6.24 22.18
N GLY A 181 0.71 -6.39 21.02
CA GLY A 181 -0.65 -5.89 20.79
C GLY A 181 -0.73 -4.38 20.64
N GLY A 182 0.39 -3.72 20.35
CA GLY A 182 0.50 -2.28 20.19
C GLY A 182 0.73 -1.57 21.52
N ALA A 183 1.19 -2.24 22.58
CA ALA A 183 1.57 -1.59 23.83
C ALA A 183 2.93 -0.87 23.72
N SER A 184 3.84 -1.38 22.90
CA SER A 184 5.13 -0.77 22.56
C SER A 184 5.50 -0.99 21.09
N TRP A 185 6.45 -0.19 20.59
CA TRP A 185 6.89 -0.23 19.20
C TRP A 185 8.41 -0.15 19.11
N THR A 186 9.02 -1.07 18.37
CA THR A 186 10.48 -1.12 18.20
C THR A 186 10.87 -0.72 16.78
N PRO A 187 11.86 0.18 16.58
CA PRO A 187 12.37 0.52 15.26
C PRO A 187 13.20 -0.62 14.68
N TYR A 188 12.81 -1.11 13.51
CA TYR A 188 13.39 -2.29 12.86
C TYR A 188 13.99 -1.88 11.50
N ASN A 189 15.03 -1.04 11.54
CA ASN A 189 15.61 -0.38 10.35
C ASN A 189 17.05 -0.79 10.04
N ARG A 190 17.68 -1.65 10.86
CA ARG A 190 19.10 -2.00 10.72
C ARG A 190 19.38 -2.55 9.32
N GLY A 191 20.23 -1.85 8.56
CA GLY A 191 20.61 -2.21 7.19
C GLY A 191 19.86 -1.45 6.10
N ILE A 192 18.77 -0.73 6.41
CA ILE A 192 18.11 0.17 5.47
C ILE A 192 18.83 1.52 5.45
N GLY A 193 19.25 1.95 4.26
CA GLY A 193 19.90 3.24 4.03
C GLY A 193 18.98 4.45 4.22
N ALA A 194 19.60 5.59 4.56
CA ALA A 194 18.95 6.90 4.60
C ALA A 194 19.92 7.95 4.02
N GLU A 195 20.15 7.89 2.71
CA GLU A 195 21.22 8.61 2.00
C GLU A 195 21.09 10.14 2.10
N PHE A 196 19.89 10.62 2.41
CA PHE A 196 19.56 12.03 2.64
C PHE A 196 19.88 12.51 4.07
N ILE A 197 20.27 11.61 4.99
CA ILE A 197 20.71 11.93 6.34
C ILE A 197 22.25 11.81 6.37
N PRO A 198 22.98 12.90 6.68
CA PRO A 198 24.44 12.85 6.76
C PRO A 198 24.93 11.96 7.90
N GLY A 199 25.99 11.19 7.66
CA GLY A 199 26.69 10.41 8.69
C GLY A 199 26.45 8.90 8.57
N GLU A 200 26.51 8.22 9.71
CA GLU A 200 26.22 6.78 9.80
C GLU A 200 24.72 6.51 9.61
N THR A 201 24.39 5.31 9.13
CA THR A 201 22.99 4.87 8.96
C THR A 201 22.25 4.97 10.30
N PRO A 202 21.21 5.82 10.41
CA PRO A 202 20.54 6.05 11.68
C PRO A 202 19.62 4.89 12.07
N GLU A 203 19.27 4.78 13.35
CA GLU A 203 18.31 3.80 13.86
C GLU A 203 16.88 4.03 13.31
N TYR A 204 16.55 5.28 12.99
CA TYR A 204 15.26 5.70 12.45
C TYR A 204 15.43 6.90 11.51
N GLY A 205 14.37 7.22 10.76
CA GLY A 205 14.36 8.32 9.80
C GLY A 205 14.49 7.88 8.35
N GLN A 206 14.60 6.58 8.08
CA GLN A 206 14.52 6.00 6.75
C GLN A 206 13.21 6.40 6.05
N CYS A 207 13.24 6.50 4.73
CA CYS A 207 12.08 6.85 3.90
C CYS A 207 11.56 5.58 3.21
N VAL A 208 11.06 4.64 4.01
CA VAL A 208 10.52 3.37 3.48
C VAL A 208 9.25 3.67 2.70
N HIS A 209 9.15 3.19 1.46
CA HIS A 209 8.03 3.45 0.56
C HIS A 209 6.95 2.38 0.62
N LYS A 210 7.32 1.11 0.79
CA LYS A 210 6.35 0.01 0.92
C LYS A 210 7.01 -1.20 1.55
N VAL A 211 6.26 -1.94 2.37
CA VAL A 211 6.64 -3.26 2.90
C VAL A 211 5.63 -4.30 2.43
N ALA A 212 6.12 -5.49 2.05
CA ALA A 212 5.35 -6.68 1.71
C ALA A 212 5.84 -7.89 2.52
N VAL A 213 4.99 -8.91 2.67
CA VAL A 213 5.26 -10.13 3.44
C VAL A 213 5.35 -11.31 2.49
N ASP A 214 6.31 -12.20 2.72
CA ASP A 214 6.42 -13.44 1.95
C ASP A 214 5.25 -14.40 2.21
N ALA A 215 4.82 -15.13 1.19
CA ALA A 215 3.73 -16.11 1.32
C ALA A 215 4.09 -17.33 2.18
N GLY A 216 5.37 -17.69 2.25
CA GLY A 216 5.84 -18.88 2.97
C GLY A 216 6.28 -18.63 4.40
N ASP A 217 6.63 -17.38 4.71
CA ASP A 217 7.17 -17.00 6.01
C ASP A 217 6.71 -15.57 6.38
N PRO A 218 5.83 -15.41 7.39
CA PRO A 218 5.35 -14.09 7.79
C PRO A 218 6.41 -13.20 8.46
N ASP A 219 7.57 -13.75 8.81
CA ASP A 219 8.73 -13.00 9.31
C ASP A 219 9.75 -12.66 8.21
N ARG A 220 9.56 -13.17 6.99
CA ARG A 220 10.28 -12.67 5.81
C ARG A 220 9.54 -11.47 5.22
N LEU A 221 10.20 -10.32 5.24
CA LEU A 221 9.66 -9.06 4.75
C LEU A 221 10.48 -8.53 3.58
N TYR A 222 9.81 -7.88 2.63
CA TYR A 222 10.45 -7.14 1.54
C TYR A 222 10.11 -5.66 1.66
N ALA A 223 11.06 -4.78 1.37
CA ALA A 223 10.85 -3.34 1.45
C ALA A 223 11.39 -2.63 0.20
N GLN A 224 10.57 -1.79 -0.42
CA GLN A 224 11.05 -0.72 -1.28
C GLN A 224 11.31 0.49 -0.39
N ASN A 225 12.55 0.99 -0.37
CA ASN A 225 12.94 2.23 0.31
C ASN A 225 13.07 3.37 -0.71
N HIS A 226 13.32 4.58 -0.24
CA HIS A 226 13.68 5.72 -1.10
C HIS A 226 14.91 5.40 -1.93
N GLY A 227 15.99 4.89 -1.32
CA GLY A 227 17.09 4.25 -2.04
C GLY A 227 17.17 2.78 -1.66
N GLY A 228 17.06 1.88 -2.64
CA GLY A 228 17.24 0.44 -2.43
C GLY A 228 15.95 -0.37 -2.30
N VAL A 229 16.11 -1.66 -2.62
CA VAL A 229 15.14 -2.73 -2.38
C VAL A 229 15.77 -3.70 -1.40
N PHE A 230 15.05 -4.07 -0.35
CA PHE A 230 15.59 -4.85 0.77
C PHE A 230 14.74 -6.06 1.10
N ARG A 231 15.38 -7.08 1.68
CA ARG A 231 14.72 -8.20 2.35
C ARG A 231 15.18 -8.30 3.79
N SER A 232 14.29 -8.75 4.66
CA SER A 232 14.58 -9.22 6.01
C SER A 232 14.11 -10.67 6.11
N ASP A 233 14.88 -11.51 6.80
CA ASP A 233 14.56 -12.90 7.13
C ASP A 233 14.32 -13.08 8.64
N ASP A 234 14.17 -11.97 9.39
CA ASP A 234 14.13 -11.94 10.84
C ASP A 234 13.14 -10.89 11.39
N ALA A 235 11.95 -10.84 10.79
CA ALA A 235 10.83 -9.97 11.19
C ALA A 235 11.13 -8.46 11.10
N GLY A 236 12.09 -8.06 10.26
CA GLY A 236 12.56 -6.69 10.09
C GLY A 236 13.75 -6.29 10.96
N ARG A 237 14.26 -7.17 11.84
CA ARG A 237 15.36 -6.82 12.76
C ARG A 237 16.67 -6.52 12.02
N SER A 238 16.90 -7.13 10.87
CA SER A 238 17.91 -6.71 9.88
C SER A 238 17.40 -6.80 8.46
N TRP A 239 17.92 -5.90 7.64
CA TRP A 239 17.65 -5.82 6.22
C TRP A 239 18.94 -5.94 5.42
N HIS A 240 18.85 -6.60 4.28
CA HIS A 240 19.93 -6.67 3.28
C HIS A 240 19.40 -6.22 1.93
N SER A 241 20.25 -5.52 1.18
CA SER A 241 19.89 -5.11 -0.18
C SER A 241 19.70 -6.34 -1.06
N ILE A 242 18.63 -6.30 -1.84
CA ILE A 242 18.29 -7.24 -2.91
C ILE A 242 18.09 -6.48 -4.22
N ALA A 243 18.69 -5.29 -4.37
CA ALA A 243 18.51 -4.45 -5.56
C ALA A 243 19.42 -4.87 -6.73
N ASP A 244 20.40 -5.76 -6.49
CA ASP A 244 21.36 -6.19 -7.50
C ASP A 244 20.64 -6.83 -8.70
N GLY A 245 20.94 -6.34 -9.92
CA GLY A 245 20.31 -6.78 -11.15
C GLY A 245 19.09 -5.98 -11.59
N LEU A 246 18.53 -5.10 -10.73
CA LEU A 246 17.50 -4.15 -11.14
C LEU A 246 18.10 -3.01 -12.00
N PRO A 247 17.32 -2.44 -12.93
CA PRO A 247 17.76 -1.31 -13.74
C PRO A 247 17.83 0.01 -12.96
N ALA A 248 17.14 0.07 -11.82
CA ALA A 248 17.19 1.15 -10.83
C ALA A 248 16.71 0.61 -9.48
N ASP A 249 17.17 1.20 -8.38
CA ASP A 249 16.89 0.80 -7.01
C ASP A 249 15.90 1.73 -6.29
N PHE A 250 15.53 2.85 -6.93
CA PHE A 250 14.44 3.73 -6.52
C PHE A 250 13.11 3.23 -7.12
N GLY A 251 12.03 3.36 -6.37
CA GLY A 251 10.68 2.95 -6.76
C GLY A 251 9.71 3.25 -5.62
N PHE A 252 8.41 2.99 -5.79
CA PHE A 252 7.44 3.12 -4.69
C PHE A 252 6.81 1.80 -4.25
N PRO A 253 6.24 0.97 -5.15
CA PRO A 253 5.58 -0.25 -4.72
C PRO A 253 6.55 -1.42 -4.61
N ILE A 254 6.24 -2.33 -3.68
CA ILE A 254 6.70 -3.72 -3.69
C ILE A 254 5.50 -4.61 -3.37
N VAL A 255 5.31 -5.69 -4.13
CA VAL A 255 4.17 -6.61 -3.99
C VAL A 255 4.72 -8.03 -3.94
N ALA A 256 4.44 -8.78 -2.88
CA ALA A 256 4.76 -10.20 -2.79
C ALA A 256 3.61 -11.04 -3.37
N HIS A 257 3.93 -12.17 -4.00
CA HIS A 257 2.95 -13.12 -4.45
C HIS A 257 2.19 -13.70 -3.24
N PRO A 258 0.85 -13.80 -3.26
CA PRO A 258 0.07 -14.26 -2.11
C PRO A 258 0.26 -15.74 -1.77
N HIS A 259 0.66 -16.57 -2.76
CA HIS A 259 0.73 -18.03 -2.61
C HIS A 259 2.11 -18.66 -2.81
N ARG A 260 3.10 -17.91 -3.33
CA ARG A 260 4.37 -18.46 -3.79
C ARG A 260 5.51 -17.80 -3.02
N PRO A 261 6.16 -18.51 -2.07
CA PRO A 261 7.28 -17.98 -1.32
C PRO A 261 8.40 -17.53 -2.25
N GLY A 262 9.08 -16.44 -1.92
CA GLY A 262 10.19 -15.89 -2.71
C GLY A 262 9.78 -15.11 -3.97
N THR A 263 8.50 -15.11 -4.36
CA THR A 263 8.07 -14.34 -5.53
C THR A 263 7.66 -12.92 -5.13
N VAL A 264 8.33 -11.92 -5.71
CA VAL A 264 8.12 -10.49 -5.41
C VAL A 264 8.24 -9.63 -6.67
N TYR A 265 7.47 -8.56 -6.71
CA TYR A 265 7.36 -7.64 -7.84
C TYR A 265 7.67 -6.20 -7.43
N VAL A 266 8.36 -5.47 -8.29
CA VAL A 266 8.68 -4.03 -8.13
C VAL A 266 8.42 -3.27 -9.43
N PHE A 267 8.31 -1.95 -9.33
CA PHE A 267 8.23 -1.04 -10.47
C PHE A 267 9.36 0.01 -10.36
N PRO A 268 10.54 -0.26 -10.96
CA PRO A 268 11.70 0.62 -10.84
C PRO A 268 11.50 1.99 -11.50
N LEU A 269 12.04 3.03 -10.88
CA LEU A 269 12.04 4.41 -11.36
C LEU A 269 13.44 5.02 -11.18
N VAL A 270 13.78 6.00 -12.00
CA VAL A 270 15.05 6.74 -11.90
C VAL A 270 14.91 7.81 -10.83
N ALA A 271 15.51 7.56 -9.67
CA ALA A 271 15.71 8.51 -8.57
C ALA A 271 14.46 9.28 -8.10
N ASP A 272 14.64 10.03 -7.01
CA ASP A 272 13.57 10.81 -6.41
C ASP A 272 13.23 12.10 -7.15
N ILE A 273 14.20 12.66 -7.88
CA ILE A 273 14.04 13.92 -8.62
C ILE A 273 13.41 13.73 -10.01
N GLU A 274 13.56 12.55 -10.62
CA GLU A 274 13.05 12.26 -11.96
C GLU A 274 11.76 11.42 -11.91
N ARG A 275 11.75 10.29 -11.18
CA ARG A 275 10.57 9.43 -10.99
C ARG A 275 9.92 8.96 -12.30
N PHE A 276 10.73 8.74 -13.33
CA PHE A 276 10.33 8.08 -14.56
C PHE A 276 10.91 6.67 -14.64
N PRO A 277 10.33 5.77 -15.44
CA PRO A 277 10.93 4.47 -15.66
C PRO A 277 12.31 4.63 -16.33
N PRO A 278 13.27 3.74 -16.05
CA PRO A 278 14.57 3.75 -16.71
C PRO A 278 14.46 3.84 -18.23
N SER A 279 15.12 4.83 -18.82
CA SER A 279 15.06 5.12 -20.26
C SER A 279 13.64 5.38 -20.81
N GLY A 280 12.69 5.82 -19.97
CA GLY A 280 11.29 6.05 -20.33
C GLY A 280 10.48 4.78 -20.59
N LYS A 281 11.01 3.59 -20.28
CA LYS A 281 10.37 2.30 -20.58
C LYS A 281 9.76 1.68 -19.31
N PRO A 282 8.44 1.82 -19.09
CA PRO A 282 7.79 1.22 -17.93
C PRO A 282 7.86 -0.30 -17.98
N ALA A 283 8.27 -0.89 -16.86
CA ALA A 283 8.39 -2.33 -16.70
C ALA A 283 8.13 -2.74 -15.24
N VAL A 284 7.38 -3.82 -15.05
CA VAL A 284 7.37 -4.54 -13.78
C VAL A 284 8.52 -5.54 -13.79
N TRP A 285 9.25 -5.62 -12.68
CA TRP A 285 10.33 -6.57 -12.47
C TRP A 285 9.92 -7.57 -11.41
N ARG A 286 10.30 -8.83 -11.61
CA ARG A 286 9.95 -9.97 -10.77
C ARG A 286 11.20 -10.70 -10.33
N SER A 287 11.22 -11.11 -9.07
CA SER A 287 12.11 -12.16 -8.56
C SER A 287 11.26 -13.39 -8.21
N ASP A 288 11.85 -14.57 -8.34
CA ASP A 288 11.28 -15.87 -7.96
C ASP A 288 12.11 -16.59 -6.87
N ASP A 289 13.12 -15.90 -6.34
CA ASP A 289 14.15 -16.42 -5.43
C ASP A 289 14.43 -15.42 -4.28
N ALA A 290 13.38 -14.74 -3.81
CA ALA A 290 13.43 -13.81 -2.69
C ALA A 290 14.41 -12.64 -2.91
N GLY A 291 14.54 -12.17 -4.16
CA GLY A 291 15.36 -11.03 -4.55
C GLY A 291 16.81 -11.36 -4.88
N GLU A 292 17.20 -12.63 -4.99
CA GLU A 292 18.55 -13.01 -5.42
C GLU A 292 18.79 -12.69 -6.90
N THR A 293 17.77 -12.90 -7.74
CA THR A 293 17.81 -12.52 -9.16
C THR A 293 16.50 -11.85 -9.58
N TRP A 294 16.62 -10.96 -10.58
CA TRP A 294 15.50 -10.19 -11.11
C TRP A 294 15.40 -10.34 -12.63
N ARG A 295 14.16 -10.35 -13.12
CA ARG A 295 13.84 -10.31 -14.55
C ARG A 295 12.67 -9.38 -14.82
N GLU A 296 12.69 -8.78 -16.00
CA GLU A 296 11.54 -8.06 -16.52
C GLU A 296 10.35 -9.02 -16.72
N THR A 297 9.13 -8.57 -16.42
CA THR A 297 7.89 -9.28 -16.75
C THR A 297 7.59 -9.21 -18.26
N GLY A 298 6.53 -9.88 -18.71
CA GLY A 298 6.19 -9.95 -20.12
C GLY A 298 5.63 -8.65 -20.72
N PRO A 299 5.26 -8.68 -22.02
CA PRO A 299 4.92 -7.50 -22.79
C PRO A 299 3.51 -6.95 -22.46
N GLY A 300 3.21 -5.75 -22.97
CA GLY A 300 1.86 -5.17 -22.96
C GLY A 300 1.76 -3.79 -22.31
N LEU A 301 2.76 -3.43 -21.49
CA LEU A 301 2.99 -2.04 -21.07
C LEU A 301 3.44 -1.18 -22.27
N PRO A 302 3.18 0.14 -22.26
CA PRO A 302 3.54 1.01 -23.37
C PRO A 302 5.05 1.07 -23.58
N ALA A 303 5.48 1.16 -24.84
CA ALA A 303 6.90 1.20 -25.22
C ALA A 303 7.65 2.42 -24.66
N GLU A 304 6.92 3.51 -24.38
CA GLU A 304 7.43 4.74 -23.77
C GLU A 304 6.35 5.36 -22.88
N ALA A 305 6.71 5.73 -21.65
CA ALA A 305 5.86 6.52 -20.76
C ALA A 305 6.66 7.20 -19.64
N HIS A 306 6.39 8.49 -19.42
CA HIS A 306 6.95 9.28 -18.33
C HIS A 306 5.95 9.33 -17.16
N THR A 307 5.89 8.25 -16.39
CA THR A 307 4.94 8.10 -15.30
C THR A 307 5.55 7.37 -14.11
N ALA A 308 4.81 7.32 -13.02
CA ALA A 308 5.15 6.53 -11.85
C ALA A 308 3.96 5.66 -11.44
N VAL A 309 4.26 4.56 -10.75
CA VAL A 309 3.28 3.81 -9.96
C VAL A 309 3.57 4.13 -8.49
N LEU A 310 2.55 4.56 -7.74
CA LEU A 310 2.70 4.91 -6.32
C LEU A 310 2.69 3.67 -5.42
N ARG A 311 3.01 3.88 -4.14
CA ARG A 311 3.16 2.84 -3.09
C ARG A 311 2.02 1.83 -3.09
N ASP A 312 0.78 2.33 -3.10
CA ASP A 312 -0.44 1.52 -3.15
C ASP A 312 -1.07 1.51 -4.55
N GLY A 313 -0.40 2.05 -5.57
CA GLY A 313 -0.81 1.98 -6.97
C GLY A 313 -0.50 0.64 -7.65
N PHE A 314 0.11 -0.31 -6.94
CA PHE A 314 0.33 -1.69 -7.39
C PHE A 314 -0.27 -2.64 -6.35
N SER A 315 -1.09 -3.60 -6.79
CA SER A 315 -1.60 -4.69 -5.95
C SER A 315 -1.71 -6.00 -6.72
N SER A 316 -1.89 -7.10 -5.99
CA SER A 316 -2.31 -8.39 -6.53
C SER A 316 -3.67 -8.79 -5.96
N ASP A 317 -4.40 -9.66 -6.66
CA ASP A 317 -5.50 -10.43 -6.06
C ASP A 317 -4.97 -11.72 -5.41
N THR A 318 -5.86 -12.68 -5.12
CA THR A 318 -5.52 -14.01 -4.57
C THR A 318 -5.98 -15.16 -5.48
N ALA A 319 -6.28 -14.87 -6.75
CA ALA A 319 -6.71 -15.87 -7.73
C ALA A 319 -5.59 -16.86 -8.09
N ASP A 320 -5.94 -17.89 -8.87
CA ASP A 320 -4.97 -18.77 -9.54
C ASP A 320 -5.32 -18.88 -11.03
N PRO A 321 -4.50 -18.33 -11.96
CA PRO A 321 -3.27 -17.57 -11.70
C PRO A 321 -3.50 -16.23 -10.98
N VAL A 322 -2.51 -15.75 -10.22
CA VAL A 322 -2.61 -14.45 -9.53
C VAL A 322 -2.69 -13.30 -10.53
N GLY A 323 -3.61 -12.38 -10.26
CA GLY A 323 -3.78 -11.14 -11.00
C GLY A 323 -2.90 -10.04 -10.43
N LEU A 324 -2.30 -9.24 -11.31
CA LEU A 324 -1.48 -8.07 -10.98
C LEU A 324 -2.12 -6.81 -11.58
N TYR A 325 -2.19 -5.76 -10.78
CA TYR A 325 -2.92 -4.53 -11.11
C TYR A 325 -2.04 -3.32 -10.85
N ILE A 326 -1.77 -2.52 -11.89
CA ILE A 326 -0.99 -1.28 -11.77
C ILE A 326 -1.82 -0.08 -12.18
N GLY A 327 -1.68 1.01 -11.43
CA GLY A 327 -2.30 2.30 -11.67
C GLY A 327 -1.23 3.38 -11.72
N THR A 328 -1.20 4.15 -12.80
CA THR A 328 -0.15 5.14 -13.02
C THR A 328 -0.62 6.57 -12.78
N ARG A 329 0.35 7.44 -12.48
CA ARG A 329 0.12 8.87 -12.27
C ARG A 329 -0.43 9.60 -13.50
N HIS A 330 -0.28 9.02 -14.70
CA HIS A 330 -0.84 9.61 -15.93
C HIS A 330 -2.28 9.16 -16.23
N GLY A 331 -2.90 8.40 -15.33
CA GLY A 331 -4.33 8.07 -15.44
C GLY A 331 -4.65 6.82 -16.25
N ALA A 332 -3.80 5.80 -16.18
CA ALA A 332 -4.08 4.50 -16.80
C ALA A 332 -3.96 3.35 -15.81
N VAL A 333 -4.64 2.26 -16.11
CA VAL A 333 -4.71 1.03 -15.34
C VAL A 333 -4.42 -0.15 -16.26
N TRP A 334 -3.48 -1.00 -15.84
CA TRP A 334 -3.14 -2.23 -16.54
C TRP A 334 -3.32 -3.42 -15.62
N VAL A 335 -3.70 -4.53 -16.23
CA VAL A 335 -3.93 -5.80 -15.58
C VAL A 335 -3.11 -6.88 -16.27
N SER A 336 -2.50 -7.74 -15.48
CA SER A 336 -2.04 -9.05 -15.91
C SER A 336 -2.87 -10.08 -15.14
N ASN A 337 -3.43 -11.07 -15.84
CA ASN A 337 -4.18 -12.18 -15.25
C ASN A 337 -3.36 -13.49 -15.25
N ASP A 338 -2.06 -13.40 -15.53
CA ASP A 338 -1.11 -14.49 -15.71
C ASP A 338 0.23 -14.21 -15.00
N GLU A 339 0.16 -13.61 -13.79
CA GLU A 339 1.31 -13.33 -12.91
C GLU A 339 2.44 -12.48 -13.52
N GLY A 340 2.11 -11.60 -14.45
CA GLY A 340 3.03 -10.76 -15.21
C GLY A 340 3.50 -11.40 -16.52
N GLY A 341 2.82 -12.43 -17.03
CA GLY A 341 3.13 -13.02 -18.34
C GLY A 341 2.79 -12.07 -19.49
N THR A 342 1.68 -11.36 -19.40
CA THR A 342 1.24 -10.30 -20.33
C THR A 342 0.45 -9.22 -19.60
N TRP A 343 0.46 -8.00 -20.14
CA TRP A 343 -0.27 -6.86 -19.59
C TRP A 343 -1.29 -6.32 -20.59
N ALA A 344 -2.46 -5.91 -20.10
CA ALA A 344 -3.50 -5.25 -20.89
C ALA A 344 -3.91 -3.93 -20.23
N GLU A 345 -4.00 -2.85 -21.02
CA GLU A 345 -4.63 -1.60 -20.56
C GLU A 345 -6.14 -1.81 -20.47
N VAL A 346 -6.70 -1.72 -19.27
CA VAL A 346 -8.14 -1.95 -19.01
C VAL A 346 -8.90 -0.65 -18.78
N ARG A 347 -8.17 0.43 -18.48
CA ARG A 347 -8.73 1.77 -18.30
C ARG A 347 -7.68 2.84 -18.55
N THR A 348 -8.09 3.92 -19.21
CA THR A 348 -7.24 5.09 -19.47
C THR A 348 -8.06 6.38 -19.33
N ASN A 349 -7.41 7.53 -19.48
CA ASN A 349 -7.99 8.87 -19.28
C ASN A 349 -8.59 9.09 -17.88
N LEU A 350 -8.02 8.45 -16.86
CA LEU A 350 -8.35 8.73 -15.47
C LEU A 350 -7.59 9.97 -14.97
N PRO A 351 -8.04 10.57 -13.86
CA PRO A 351 -7.16 11.40 -13.05
C PRO A 351 -5.97 10.59 -12.52
N ASP A 352 -4.97 11.31 -12.02
CA ASP A 352 -3.80 10.76 -11.34
C ASP A 352 -4.17 9.66 -10.32
N VAL A 353 -3.74 8.42 -10.57
CA VAL A 353 -4.06 7.23 -9.75
C VAL A 353 -3.16 7.19 -8.51
N LEU A 354 -3.80 7.11 -7.34
CA LEU A 354 -3.16 7.17 -6.02
C LEU A 354 -3.04 5.80 -5.36
N CYS A 355 -4.07 4.98 -5.50
CA CYS A 355 -4.11 3.63 -4.94
C CYS A 355 -4.98 2.69 -5.78
N ILE A 356 -4.67 1.38 -5.70
CA ILE A 356 -5.43 0.30 -6.31
C ILE A 356 -5.56 -0.87 -5.32
N ARG A 357 -6.75 -1.49 -5.30
CA ARG A 357 -6.99 -2.80 -4.69
C ARG A 357 -7.89 -3.65 -5.55
N ALA A 358 -7.58 -4.95 -5.63
CA ALA A 358 -8.38 -5.94 -6.32
C ALA A 358 -8.68 -7.12 -5.39
N ALA A 359 -9.85 -7.74 -5.55
CA ALA A 359 -10.16 -9.02 -4.95
C ALA A 359 -11.21 -9.78 -5.76
N GLN A 360 -11.12 -11.11 -5.76
CA GLN A 360 -12.20 -11.97 -6.20
C GLN A 360 -13.31 -11.98 -5.16
N VAL A 361 -14.56 -11.85 -5.60
CA VAL A 361 -15.77 -11.80 -4.76
C VAL A 361 -16.86 -12.75 -5.24
#